data_AF-A0A7Y6X469-F1
#
_entry.id   AF-A0A7Y6X469-F1
#
_cell.length_a   1.000
_cell.length_b   1.000
_cell.length_c   1.000
_cell.angle_alpha   90.00
_cell.angle_beta   90.00
_cell.angle_gamma   90.00
#
_symmetry.space_group_name_H-M   'P 1'
#
loop_
_entity.id
_entity.type
_entity.pdbx_description
1 polymer ?
#
loop_
_entity_poly.entity_id
_entity_poly.type
_entity_poly.pdbx_seq_one_letter_code
_entity_poly.pdbx_strand_id
1 'polypeptide(L)'
;VPARFEKQVHVQEVLACTCGRGVVTAPPPARVVDRGEYGPGFLAHVVTSKCADAMPLHRLAQRVERSGVPMSRSTLTDLFHQAASV
;
A
#
# COMPACT_ATOMS: atom_id res chain seq x y z
N VAL A 1 -1.22 -10.12 -20.04
CA VAL A 1 -2.09 -9.26 -19.20
C VAL A 1 -1.31 -8.00 -18.85
N PRO A 2 -1.83 -6.78 -19.14
CA PRO A 2 -1.13 -5.53 -18.79
C PRO A 2 -1.16 -5.25 -17.28
N ALA A 3 -0.23 -4.42 -16.80
CA ALA A 3 -0.23 -3.95 -15.41
C ALA A 3 -1.48 -3.13 -15.10
N ARG A 4 -2.05 -3.32 -13.90
CA ARG A 4 -3.24 -2.58 -13.43
C ARG A 4 -3.11 -2.24 -11.95
N PHE A 5 -3.76 -1.15 -11.55
CA PHE A 5 -3.90 -0.75 -10.17
C PHE A 5 -5.29 -1.12 -9.66
N GLU A 6 -5.37 -1.63 -8.44
CA GLU A 6 -6.62 -1.99 -7.78
C GLU A 6 -6.68 -1.30 -6.42
N LYS A 7 -7.80 -0.63 -6.14
CA LYS A 7 -8.09 -0.08 -4.81
C LYS A 7 -8.80 -1.13 -3.98
N GLN A 8 -8.16 -1.59 -2.92
CA GLN A 8 -8.79 -2.49 -1.95
C GLN A 8 -9.42 -1.67 -0.83
N VAL A 9 -10.70 -1.91 -0.57
CA VAL A 9 -11.45 -1.26 0.52
C VAL A 9 -11.79 -2.32 1.55
N HIS A 10 -11.24 -2.19 2.74
CA HIS A 10 -11.51 -3.09 3.85
C HIS A 10 -12.50 -2.42 4.81
N VAL A 11 -13.66 -3.07 5.02
CA VAL A 11 -14.65 -2.65 6.01
C VAL A 11 -14.43 -3.48 7.28
N GLN A 12 -14.13 -2.81 8.39
CA GLN A 12 -14.00 -3.47 9.69
C GLN A 12 -15.34 -3.42 10.41
N GLU A 13 -15.91 -4.60 10.64
CA GLU A 13 -17.16 -4.69 11.41
C GLU A 13 -16.89 -4.50 12.90
N VAL A 14 -17.80 -3.78 13.54
CA VAL A 14 -17.80 -3.55 14.98
C VAL A 14 -19.15 -4.06 15.49
N LEU A 15 -19.10 -5.09 16.34
CA LEU A 15 -20.29 -5.75 16.86
C LEU A 15 -20.35 -5.62 18.37
N ALA A 16 -21.56 -5.42 18.90
CA ALA A 16 -21.82 -5.45 20.33
C ALA A 16 -22.39 -6.83 20.73
N CYS A 17 -21.94 -7.36 21.87
CA CYS A 17 -22.56 -8.55 22.47
C CYS A 17 -24.03 -8.26 22.81
N THR A 18 -24.93 -9.21 22.54
CA THR A 18 -26.34 -9.14 22.97
C THR A 18 -26.49 -9.01 24.49
N CYS A 19 -25.49 -9.48 25.25
CA CYS A 19 -25.38 -9.34 26.69
C CYS A 19 -25.07 -7.91 27.19
N GLY A 20 -24.77 -6.96 26.29
CA GLY A 20 -24.46 -5.57 26.60
C GLY A 20 -23.09 -5.33 27.25
N ARG A 21 -22.27 -6.37 27.43
CA ARG A 21 -21.01 -6.29 28.21
C ARG A 21 -19.75 -6.00 27.41
N GLY A 22 -19.83 -5.91 26.08
CA GLY A 22 -18.64 -5.65 25.27
C GLY A 22 -18.92 -5.36 23.81
N VAL A 23 -18.02 -4.59 23.22
CA VAL A 23 -17.94 -4.31 21.79
C VAL A 23 -16.66 -4.97 21.27
N VAL A 24 -16.77 -5.72 20.18
CA VAL A 24 -15.65 -6.41 19.52
C VAL A 24 -15.51 -5.86 18.11
N THR A 25 -14.28 -5.53 17.73
CA THR A 25 -13.93 -5.07 16.38
C THR A 25 -13.17 -6.16 15.64
N ALA A 26 -13.53 -6.40 14.38
CA ALA A 26 -12.82 -7.32 13.52
C ALA A 26 -11.35 -6.87 13.34
N PRO A 27 -10.37 -7.81 13.36
CA PRO A 27 -8.96 -7.45 13.21
C PRO A 27 -8.71 -6.75 11.87
N PRO A 28 -7.77 -5.79 11.81
CA PRO A 28 -7.42 -5.12 10.56
C PRO A 28 -6.75 -6.11 9.60
N PRO A 29 -6.80 -5.84 8.27
CA PRO A 29 -6.03 -6.61 7.31
C PRO A 29 -4.54 -6.48 7.61
N ALA A 30 -3.77 -7.53 7.30
CA ALA A 30 -2.32 -7.49 7.43
C ALA A 30 -1.75 -6.38 6.55
N ARG A 31 -0.87 -5.56 7.13
CA ARG A 31 -0.16 -4.48 6.43
C ARG A 31 1.33 -4.77 6.47
N VAL A 32 2.02 -4.46 5.37
CA VAL A 32 3.47 -4.66 5.27
C VAL A 32 4.22 -3.66 6.14
N VAL A 33 3.78 -2.41 6.12
CA VAL A 33 4.33 -1.31 6.91
C VAL A 33 3.24 -0.81 7.85
N ASP A 34 3.60 -0.47 9.09
CA ASP A 34 2.64 0.10 10.03
C ASP A 34 2.04 1.39 9.47
N ARG A 35 0.70 1.50 9.54
CA ARG A 35 -0.10 2.59 8.95
C ARG A 35 0.10 2.80 7.44
N GLY A 36 0.75 1.87 6.72
CA GLY A 36 0.91 1.95 5.28
C GLY A 36 -0.43 1.84 4.54
N GLU A 37 -0.62 2.71 3.54
CA GLU A 37 -1.81 2.71 2.67
C GLU A 37 -1.65 1.79 1.44
N TYR A 38 -0.42 1.41 1.12
CA TYR A 38 -0.10 0.65 -0.08
C TYR A 38 0.06 -0.83 0.23
N GLY A 39 -0.51 -1.66 -0.64
CA GLY A 39 -0.43 -3.11 -0.52
C GLY A 39 0.96 -3.67 -0.85
N PRO A 40 1.22 -4.94 -0.44
CA PRO A 40 2.50 -5.63 -0.64
C PRO A 40 2.93 -5.65 -2.11
N GLY A 41 2.00 -5.89 -3.03
CA GLY A 41 2.31 -5.94 -4.47
C GLY A 41 2.84 -4.62 -5.02
N PHE A 42 2.34 -3.48 -4.52
CA PHE A 42 2.83 -2.18 -4.94
C PHE A 42 4.22 -1.89 -4.36
N LEU A 43 4.44 -2.19 -3.07
CA LEU A 43 5.76 -2.03 -2.45
C LEU A 43 6.82 -2.90 -3.15
N ALA A 44 6.49 -4.16 -3.43
CA ALA A 44 7.36 -5.06 -4.20
C ALA A 44 7.68 -4.49 -5.59
N HIS A 45 6.68 -3.92 -6.27
CA HIS A 45 6.89 -3.28 -7.56
C HIS A 45 7.85 -2.06 -7.48
N VAL A 46 7.71 -1.23 -6.44
CA VAL A 46 8.59 -0.07 -6.22
C VAL A 46 10.04 -0.51 -5.98
N VAL A 47 10.25 -1.46 -5.07
CA VAL A 47 11.60 -1.98 -4.74
C VAL A 47 12.23 -2.66 -5.94
N THR A 48 11.47 -3.52 -6.65
CA THR A 48 11.99 -4.23 -7.84
C THR A 48 12.33 -3.24 -8.95
N SER A 49 11.45 -2.28 -9.24
CA SER A 49 11.72 -1.27 -10.27
C SER A 49 12.96 -0.45 -9.93
N LYS A 50 13.14 -0.07 -8.66
CA LYS A 50 14.28 0.75 -8.22
C LYS A 50 15.59 -0.03 -8.21
N CYS A 51 15.59 -1.24 -7.66
CA CYS A 51 16.80 -2.02 -7.40
C CYS A 51 17.18 -2.95 -8.56
N ALA A 52 16.22 -3.66 -9.15
CA ALA A 52 16.48 -4.60 -10.24
C ALA A 52 16.51 -3.89 -11.60
N ASP A 53 15.55 -3.00 -11.86
CA ASP A 53 15.44 -2.31 -13.16
C ASP A 53 16.16 -0.96 -13.20
N ALA A 54 16.87 -0.59 -12.11
CA ALA A 54 17.56 0.68 -11.94
C ALA A 54 16.69 1.92 -12.26
N MET A 55 15.37 1.82 -12.09
CA MET A 55 14.43 2.90 -12.39
C MET A 55 14.57 4.03 -11.34
N PRO A 56 14.87 5.27 -11.75
CA PRO A 56 14.81 6.41 -10.84
C PRO A 56 13.39 6.62 -10.30
N LEU A 57 13.24 6.92 -9.01
CA LEU A 57 11.92 7.06 -8.38
C LEU A 57 11.05 8.17 -8.99
N HIS A 58 11.66 9.26 -9.48
CA HIS A 58 10.92 10.31 -10.19
C HIS A 58 10.30 9.81 -11.49
N ARG A 59 10.99 8.89 -12.19
CA ARG A 59 10.52 8.31 -13.45
C ARG A 59 9.45 7.23 -13.19
N LEU A 60 9.60 6.50 -12.08
CA LEU A 60 8.56 5.58 -11.62
C LEU A 60 7.28 6.34 -11.25
N ALA A 61 7.38 7.48 -10.55
CA ALA A 61 6.24 8.35 -10.25
C ALA A 61 5.49 8.75 -11.54
N GLN A 62 6.20 9.28 -12.53
CA GLN A 62 5.63 9.62 -13.84
C GLN A 62 5.01 8.42 -14.57
N ARG A 63 5.56 7.21 -14.41
CA ARG A 63 4.97 5.99 -14.97
C ARG A 63 3.62 5.68 -14.31
N VAL A 64 3.55 5.77 -12.99
CA VAL A 64 2.31 5.53 -12.23
C VAL A 64 1.25 6.59 -12.53
N GLU A 65 1.65 7.87 -12.64
CA GLU A 65 0.77 8.97 -13.02
C GLU A 65 0.13 8.76 -14.41
N ARG A 66 0.90 8.27 -15.38
CA ARG A 66 0.37 7.92 -16.72
C ARG A 66 -0.64 6.78 -16.69
N SER A 67 -0.66 5.96 -15.64
CA SER A 67 -1.68 4.93 -15.42
C SER A 67 -2.93 5.47 -14.73
N GLY A 68 -3.02 6.80 -14.52
CA GLY A 68 -4.17 7.46 -13.90
C GLY A 68 -4.14 7.49 -12.37
N VAL A 69 -3.03 7.09 -11.75
CA VAL A 69 -2.85 7.13 -10.29
C VAL A 69 -1.93 8.30 -9.93
N PRO A 70 -2.44 9.38 -9.32
CA PRO A 70 -1.59 10.49 -8.89
C PRO A 70 -0.49 9.99 -7.95
N MET A 71 0.77 10.30 -8.24
CA MET A 71 1.90 9.73 -7.51
C MET A 71 3.05 10.72 -7.41
N SER A 72 3.33 11.18 -6.19
CA SER A 72 4.47 12.07 -5.95
C SER A 72 5.78 11.28 -5.79
N ARG A 73 6.90 11.92 -6.16
CA ARG A 73 8.23 11.35 -5.94
C ARG A 73 8.54 11.13 -4.46
N SER A 74 8.13 12.04 -3.58
CA SER A 74 8.36 11.93 -2.13
C SER A 74 7.65 10.70 -1.58
N THR A 75 6.39 10.48 -1.96
CA THR A 75 5.65 9.27 -1.58
C THR A 75 6.41 7.99 -1.95
N LEU A 76 6.90 7.87 -3.19
CA LEU A 76 7.69 6.69 -3.59
C LEU A 76 9.01 6.55 -2.84
N THR A 77 9.62 7.66 -2.45
CA THR A 77 10.86 7.66 -1.65
C THR A 77 10.58 7.12 -0.25
N ASP A 78 9.51 7.60 0.39
CA ASP A 78 9.11 7.16 1.71
C ASP A 78 8.76 5.67 1.71
N LEU A 79 7.99 5.21 0.72
CA LEU A 79 7.64 3.80 0.58
C LEU A 79 8.87 2.91 0.34
N PHE A 80 9.83 3.38 -0.46
CA PHE A 80 11.07 2.64 -0.71
C PHE A 80 11.89 2.47 0.58
N HIS A 81 12.00 3.52 1.39
CA HIS A 81 12.70 3.44 2.67
C HIS A 81 11.94 2.62 3.71
N GLN A 82 10.61 2.74 3.77
CA GLN A 82 9.78 1.91 4.65
C GLN A 82 9.89 0.43 4.31
N ALA A 83 9.93 0.06 3.03
CA ALA A 83 10.08 -1.33 2.61
C ALA A 83 11.42 -1.95 3.05
N ALA A 84 12.46 -1.14 3.30
CA ALA A 84 13.74 -1.61 3.82
C ALA A 84 13.74 -1.82 5.34
N SER A 85 12.72 -1.34 6.05
CA SER A 85 12.58 -1.48 7.51
C SER A 85 11.73 -2.69 7.95
N VAL A 86 11.19 -3.44 6.99
CA VAL A 86 10.34 -4.61 7.19
C VAL A 86 11.16 -5.89 7.13
#